data_AF-A0A838D4S9-F1
#
_entry.id   AF-A0A838D4S9-F1
#
_cell.length_a   1.000
_cell.length_b   1.000
_cell.length_c   1.000
_cell.angle_alpha   90.00
_cell.angle_beta   90.00
_cell.angle_gamma   90.00
#
_symmetry.space_group_name_H-M   'P 1'
#
loop_
_entity.id
_entity.type
_entity.pdbx_description
1 polymer ?
#
loop_
_entity_poly.entity_id
_entity_poly.type
_entity_poly.pdbx_seq_one_letter_code
_entity_poly.pdbx_strand_id
1 'polypeptide(L)'
;MSTVTASDVKALRERTGAGMMDCKNALQDTGGDMDAAVEQLRVKGLSGAAKLARREATEGTVQSYIHANGKIGVLVEVDCNTDFVARNDDFVAFARDIALHVAAMPDTRYVTEEEVPEADREAELRVYEQQAANKPEHVRPRIAEGKLKSWLEDVVLLHQVHVNADKYAGKTIEELRAELSAKTGENVVIRRFTRFQVGA
;
A
#
# COMPACT_ATOMS: atom_id res chain seq x y z
N MET A 1 -14.53 -32.38 -10.36
CA MET A 1 -13.32 -31.55 -10.26
C MET A 1 -13.20 -30.81 -11.57
N SER A 2 -13.36 -29.48 -11.54
CA SER A 2 -13.14 -28.64 -12.72
C SER A 2 -11.70 -28.80 -13.19
N THR A 3 -11.52 -29.06 -14.48
CA THR A 3 -10.20 -29.25 -15.08
C THR A 3 -9.57 -27.89 -15.32
N VAL A 4 -8.79 -27.40 -14.35
CA VAL A 4 -7.97 -26.19 -14.50
C VAL A 4 -6.99 -26.39 -15.65
N THR A 5 -7.09 -25.58 -16.70
CA THR A 5 -6.22 -25.68 -17.87
C THR A 5 -4.97 -24.82 -17.73
N ALA A 6 -3.92 -25.11 -18.51
CA ALA A 6 -2.72 -24.27 -18.55
C ALA A 6 -3.03 -22.83 -19.02
N SER A 7 -4.07 -22.66 -19.85
CA SER A 7 -4.54 -21.34 -20.29
C SER A 7 -5.14 -20.54 -19.14
N ASP A 8 -5.93 -21.19 -18.28
CA ASP A 8 -6.55 -20.53 -17.12
C ASP A 8 -5.49 -20.06 -16.12
N VAL A 9 -4.49 -20.92 -15.86
CA VAL A 9 -3.36 -20.57 -14.99
C VAL A 9 -2.56 -19.40 -15.58
N LYS A 10 -2.32 -19.40 -16.89
CA LYS A 10 -1.63 -18.30 -17.58
C LYS A 10 -2.42 -17.00 -17.46
N ALA A 11 -3.74 -17.03 -17.70
CA ALA A 11 -4.61 -15.86 -17.61
C ALA A 11 -4.65 -15.29 -16.18
N LEU A 12 -4.76 -16.15 -15.17
CA LEU A 12 -4.70 -15.71 -13.77
C LEU A 12 -3.35 -15.10 -13.42
N ARG A 13 -2.27 -15.70 -13.90
CA ARG A 13 -0.90 -15.19 -13.69
C ARG A 13 -0.70 -13.82 -14.36
N GLU A 14 -1.23 -13.63 -15.56
CA GLU A 14 -1.17 -12.32 -16.25
C GLU A 14 -2.00 -11.26 -15.50
N ARG A 15 -3.14 -11.63 -14.92
CA ARG A 15 -3.98 -10.72 -14.12
C ARG A 15 -3.36 -10.35 -12.77
N THR A 16 -2.69 -11.28 -12.11
CA THR A 16 -2.26 -11.13 -10.70
C THR A 16 -0.76 -10.95 -10.51
N GLY A 17 0.05 -11.35 -11.50
CA GLY A 17 1.50 -11.40 -11.37
C GLY A 17 2.03 -12.51 -10.45
N ALA A 18 1.16 -13.35 -9.87
CA ALA A 18 1.56 -14.37 -8.90
C ALA A 18 2.37 -15.53 -9.52
N GLY A 19 3.03 -16.31 -8.66
CA GLY A 19 3.78 -17.50 -9.07
C GLY A 19 2.91 -18.52 -9.81
N MET A 20 3.48 -19.24 -10.78
CA MET A 20 2.75 -20.21 -11.61
C MET A 20 2.00 -21.26 -10.77
N MET A 21 2.68 -21.80 -9.75
CA MET A 21 2.07 -22.80 -8.85
C MET A 21 1.03 -22.19 -7.93
N ASP A 22 1.20 -20.95 -7.49
CA ASP A 22 0.20 -20.26 -6.68
C ASP A 22 -1.09 -20.04 -7.47
N CYS A 23 -0.97 -19.61 -8.73
CA CYS A 23 -2.12 -19.46 -9.64
C CYS A 23 -2.84 -20.78 -9.88
N LYS A 24 -2.08 -21.86 -10.13
CA LYS A 24 -2.66 -23.19 -10.33
C LYS A 24 -3.40 -23.66 -9.08
N ASN A 25 -2.78 -23.53 -7.91
CA ASN A 25 -3.38 -23.98 -6.65
C ASN A 25 -4.62 -23.15 -6.31
N ALA A 26 -4.58 -21.83 -6.48
CA ALA A 26 -5.75 -20.97 -6.25
C ALA A 26 -6.93 -21.37 -7.15
N LEU A 27 -6.70 -21.58 -8.45
CA LEU A 27 -7.75 -22.06 -9.35
C LEU A 27 -8.27 -23.46 -8.96
N GLN A 28 -7.42 -24.33 -8.42
CA GLN A 28 -7.88 -25.65 -7.96
C GLN A 28 -8.74 -25.54 -6.70
N ASP A 29 -8.33 -24.70 -5.74
CA ASP A 29 -9.01 -24.49 -4.47
C ASP A 29 -10.37 -23.77 -4.66
N THR A 30 -10.48 -22.86 -5.63
CA THR A 30 -11.72 -22.15 -5.96
C THR A 30 -12.58 -22.87 -7.01
N GLY A 31 -12.21 -24.10 -7.38
CA GLY A 31 -12.96 -24.86 -8.37
C GLY A 31 -12.97 -24.23 -9.76
N GLY A 32 -11.95 -23.44 -10.11
CA GLY A 32 -11.78 -22.78 -11.40
C GLY A 32 -12.44 -21.41 -11.49
N ASP A 33 -13.03 -20.92 -10.39
CA ASP A 33 -13.55 -19.56 -10.32
C ASP A 33 -12.39 -18.56 -10.32
N MET A 34 -12.30 -17.78 -11.39
CA MET A 34 -11.22 -16.85 -11.63
C MET A 34 -11.23 -15.67 -10.64
N ASP A 35 -12.39 -15.13 -10.31
CA ASP A 35 -12.46 -13.95 -9.44
C ASP A 35 -12.26 -14.35 -7.97
N ALA A 36 -12.78 -15.52 -7.57
CA ALA A 36 -12.46 -16.10 -6.28
C ALA A 36 -10.96 -16.43 -6.16
N ALA A 37 -10.31 -16.94 -7.23
CA ALA A 37 -8.88 -17.23 -7.24
C ALA A 37 -8.03 -15.95 -7.13
N VAL A 38 -8.46 -14.85 -7.77
CA VAL A 38 -7.83 -13.53 -7.62
C VAL A 38 -7.88 -13.08 -6.16
N GLU A 39 -9.04 -13.17 -5.50
CA GLU A 39 -9.16 -12.75 -4.10
C GLU A 39 -8.33 -13.64 -3.17
N GLN A 40 -8.32 -14.96 -3.38
CA GLN A 40 -7.49 -15.88 -2.61
C GLN A 40 -6.00 -15.56 -2.76
N LEU A 41 -5.53 -15.25 -3.98
CA LEU A 41 -4.15 -14.85 -4.23
C LEU A 41 -3.80 -13.51 -3.58
N ARG A 42 -4.74 -12.57 -3.51
CA ARG A 42 -4.56 -11.28 -2.84
C ARG A 42 -4.30 -11.45 -1.35
N VAL A 43 -5.15 -12.24 -0.68
CA VAL A 43 -4.98 -12.60 0.75
C VAL A 43 -3.65 -13.33 0.97
N LYS A 44 -3.29 -14.25 0.08
CA LYS A 44 -2.03 -14.98 0.17
C LYS A 44 -0.81 -14.07 -0.05
N GLY A 45 -0.90 -13.11 -0.97
CA GLY A 45 0.14 -12.11 -1.25
C GLY A 45 0.49 -11.28 -0.02
N LEU A 46 -0.53 -10.78 0.69
CA LEU A 46 -0.36 -10.08 1.98
C LEU A 46 0.40 -10.94 3.00
N SER A 47 0.00 -12.22 3.14
CA SER A 47 0.69 -13.16 4.04
C SER A 47 2.13 -13.48 3.61
N GLY A 48 2.40 -13.48 2.30
CA GLY A 48 3.72 -13.72 1.73
C GLY A 48 4.66 -12.54 1.97
N ALA A 49 4.16 -11.31 1.78
CA ALA A 49 4.89 -10.07 2.05
C ALA A 49 5.38 -10.03 3.52
N ALA A 50 4.54 -10.44 4.48
CA ALA A 50 4.94 -10.52 5.89
C ALA A 50 6.10 -11.49 6.15
N LYS A 51 6.23 -12.58 5.36
CA LYS A 51 7.38 -13.50 5.46
C LYS A 51 8.65 -12.87 4.86
N LEU A 52 8.50 -12.08 3.80
CA LEU A 52 9.59 -11.39 3.13
C LEU A 52 10.09 -10.18 3.94
N ALA A 53 9.24 -9.56 4.76
CA ALA A 53 9.55 -8.38 5.58
C ALA A 53 10.78 -8.55 6.50
N ARG A 54 11.16 -9.79 6.83
CA ARG A 54 12.37 -10.08 7.63
C ARG A 54 13.67 -10.00 6.83
N ARG A 55 13.59 -9.97 5.50
CA ARG A 55 14.75 -9.87 4.62
C ARG A 55 15.17 -8.41 4.52
N GLU A 56 16.45 -8.17 4.77
CA GLU A 56 17.02 -6.84 4.65
C GLU A 56 16.93 -6.35 3.19
N ALA A 57 16.31 -5.18 3.00
CA ALA A 57 16.17 -4.49 1.73
C ALA A 57 17.08 -3.25 1.75
N THR A 58 18.14 -3.27 0.95
CA THR A 58 19.20 -2.24 0.92
C THR A 58 19.52 -1.74 -0.49
N GLU A 59 19.01 -2.42 -1.51
CA GLU A 59 19.01 -1.93 -2.89
C GLU A 59 17.67 -1.24 -3.16
N GLY A 60 17.55 -0.48 -4.25
CA GLY A 60 16.30 0.21 -4.52
C GLY A 60 16.40 1.33 -5.54
N THR A 61 15.40 2.18 -5.55
CA THR A 61 15.35 3.35 -6.44
C THR A 61 14.83 4.57 -5.70
N VAL A 62 15.36 5.74 -6.07
CA VAL A 62 14.77 7.03 -5.72
C VAL A 62 14.02 7.54 -6.94
N GLN A 63 12.72 7.79 -6.79
CA GLN A 63 11.90 8.41 -7.83
C GLN A 63 11.39 9.77 -7.38
N SER A 64 11.01 10.58 -8.35
CA SER A 64 10.53 11.94 -8.12
C SER A 64 9.25 12.20 -8.88
N TYR A 65 8.43 13.10 -8.35
CA TYR A 65 7.30 13.66 -9.07
C TYR A 65 7.31 15.18 -8.89
N ILE A 66 7.32 15.91 -10.01
CA ILE A 66 7.16 17.36 -10.03
C ILE A 66 5.81 17.64 -10.66
N HIS A 67 4.93 18.31 -9.90
CA HIS A 67 3.61 18.65 -10.40
C HIS A 67 3.71 19.67 -11.54
N ALA A 68 2.80 19.61 -12.51
CA ALA A 68 2.91 20.32 -13.79
C ALA A 68 3.03 21.85 -13.65
N ASN A 69 2.55 22.44 -12.55
CA ASN A 69 2.66 23.87 -12.27
C ASN A 69 4.00 24.26 -11.59
N GLY A 70 4.88 23.31 -11.32
CA GLY A 70 6.20 23.51 -10.69
C GLY A 70 6.16 23.89 -9.20
N LYS A 71 4.99 23.85 -8.54
CA LYS A 71 4.83 24.30 -7.14
C LYS A 71 4.87 23.18 -6.11
N ILE A 72 4.79 21.92 -6.54
CA ILE A 72 4.85 20.74 -5.68
C ILE A 72 5.90 19.79 -6.26
N GLY A 73 6.80 19.32 -5.41
CA GLY A 73 7.82 18.33 -5.74
C GLY A 73 7.94 17.27 -4.67
N VAL A 74 8.07 16.01 -5.07
CA VAL A 74 8.21 14.87 -4.17
C VAL A 74 9.41 14.03 -4.58
N LEU A 75 10.15 13.54 -3.59
CA LEU A 75 11.10 12.44 -3.73
C LEU A 75 10.65 11.28 -2.85
N VAL A 76 10.78 10.05 -3.34
CA VAL A 76 10.51 8.83 -2.58
C VAL A 76 11.62 7.82 -2.82
N GLU A 77 12.04 7.16 -1.75
CA GLU A 77 12.98 6.04 -1.76
C GLU A 77 12.19 4.75 -1.54
N VAL A 78 12.32 3.81 -2.47
CA VAL A 78 11.70 2.49 -2.38
C VAL A 78 12.79 1.44 -2.53
N ASP A 79 12.88 0.57 -1.53
CA ASP A 79 13.92 -0.45 -1.41
C ASP A 79 13.40 -1.83 -1.80
N CYS A 80 14.31 -2.66 -2.27
CA CYS A 80 14.18 -4.09 -2.53
C CYS A 80 15.47 -4.83 -2.09
N ASN A 81 15.53 -6.14 -2.33
CA ASN A 81 16.69 -6.94 -1.92
C ASN A 81 17.83 -6.86 -2.95
N THR A 82 17.52 -6.73 -4.24
CA THR A 82 18.53 -6.81 -5.32
C THR A 82 18.46 -5.65 -6.31
N ASP A 83 19.62 -5.31 -6.90
CA ASP A 83 19.73 -4.29 -7.94
C ASP A 83 19.00 -4.67 -9.24
N PHE A 84 18.78 -5.97 -9.47
CA PHE A 84 17.96 -6.48 -10.57
C PHE A 84 16.50 -6.03 -10.45
N VAL A 85 15.89 -6.16 -9.27
CA VAL A 85 14.51 -5.69 -9.03
C VAL A 85 14.46 -4.17 -8.97
N ALA A 86 15.50 -3.50 -8.43
CA ALA A 86 15.57 -2.05 -8.37
C ALA A 86 15.46 -1.36 -9.75
N ARG A 87 15.86 -2.06 -10.80
CA ARG A 87 15.81 -1.61 -12.21
C ARG A 87 14.62 -2.15 -12.99
N ASN A 88 13.76 -2.96 -12.37
CA ASN A 88 12.58 -3.51 -13.01
C ASN A 88 11.55 -2.39 -13.28
N ASP A 89 10.96 -2.38 -14.48
CA ASP A 89 10.03 -1.33 -14.89
C ASP A 89 8.80 -1.21 -13.98
N ASP A 90 8.26 -2.33 -13.49
CA ASP A 90 7.12 -2.31 -12.57
C ASP A 90 7.49 -1.73 -11.20
N PHE A 91 8.71 -2.01 -10.73
CA PHE A 91 9.23 -1.47 -9.47
C PHE A 91 9.46 0.04 -9.55
N VAL A 92 10.10 0.50 -10.64
CA VAL A 92 10.32 1.92 -10.91
C VAL A 92 8.99 2.65 -11.11
N ALA A 93 8.02 2.04 -11.82
CA ALA A 93 6.69 2.59 -12.00
C ALA A 93 5.95 2.75 -10.67
N PHE A 94 5.98 1.73 -9.81
CA PHE A 94 5.41 1.79 -8.47
C PHE A 94 6.00 2.97 -7.68
N ALA A 95 7.33 3.09 -7.61
CA ALA A 95 7.96 4.20 -6.89
C ALA A 95 7.56 5.58 -7.45
N ARG A 96 7.39 5.73 -8.77
CA ARG A 96 6.85 6.97 -9.37
C ARG A 96 5.40 7.22 -9.00
N ASP A 97 4.56 6.19 -9.02
CA ASP A 97 3.16 6.29 -8.62
C ASP A 97 3.03 6.70 -7.14
N ILE A 98 3.91 6.20 -6.25
CA ILE A 98 3.98 6.66 -4.85
C ILE A 98 4.36 8.15 -4.76
N ALA A 99 5.35 8.61 -5.54
CA ALA A 99 5.73 10.02 -5.54
C ALA A 99 4.56 10.93 -6.00
N LEU A 100 3.80 10.50 -7.01
CA LEU A 100 2.60 11.18 -7.47
C LEU A 100 1.51 11.19 -6.37
N HIS A 101 1.29 10.05 -5.73
CA HIS A 101 0.32 9.91 -4.65
C HIS A 101 0.60 10.89 -3.51
N VAL A 102 1.83 10.88 -2.98
CA VAL A 102 2.26 11.79 -1.91
C VAL A 102 2.15 13.26 -2.34
N ALA A 103 2.37 13.58 -3.61
CA ALA A 103 2.18 14.95 -4.10
C ALA A 103 0.71 15.39 -3.99
N ALA A 104 -0.22 14.48 -4.25
CA ALA A 104 -1.66 14.71 -4.21
C ALA A 104 -2.27 14.63 -2.79
N MET A 105 -1.60 13.95 -1.84
CA MET A 105 -2.03 13.81 -0.46
C MET A 105 -1.19 14.71 0.47
N PRO A 106 -1.60 15.96 0.71
CA PRO A 106 -0.79 16.94 1.47
C PRO A 106 -0.63 16.58 2.95
N ASP A 107 -1.54 15.79 3.50
CA ASP A 107 -1.54 15.42 4.92
C ASP A 107 -0.70 14.17 5.24
N THR A 108 -0.17 13.48 4.22
CA THR A 108 0.72 12.32 4.41
C THR A 108 2.01 12.76 5.10
N ARG A 109 2.28 12.20 6.27
CA ARG A 109 3.44 12.54 7.13
C ARG A 109 4.33 11.35 7.43
N TYR A 110 3.73 10.17 7.52
CA TYR A 110 4.39 8.95 7.99
C TYR A 110 4.24 7.87 6.92
N VAL A 111 5.23 6.98 6.78
CA VAL A 111 5.10 5.82 5.91
C VAL A 111 4.20 4.79 6.57
N THR A 112 4.54 4.42 7.81
CA THR A 112 3.85 3.37 8.57
C THR A 112 3.22 3.92 9.85
N GLU A 113 2.34 3.11 10.45
CA GLU A 113 1.67 3.48 11.69
C GLU A 113 2.66 3.62 12.87
N GLU A 114 3.71 2.80 12.89
CA GLU A 114 4.75 2.79 13.93
C GLU A 114 5.63 4.05 13.93
N GLU A 115 5.68 4.77 12.81
CA GLU A 115 6.42 6.04 12.71
C GLU A 115 5.68 7.21 13.35
N VAL A 116 4.38 7.06 13.65
CA VAL A 116 3.56 8.10 14.26
C VAL A 116 3.91 8.23 15.75
N PRO A 117 4.38 9.41 16.22
CA PRO A 117 4.67 9.61 17.64
C PRO A 117 3.44 9.43 18.53
N GLU A 118 3.61 8.75 19.66
CA GLU A 118 2.52 8.56 20.63
C GLU A 118 1.96 9.90 21.13
N ALA A 119 2.81 10.90 21.29
CA ALA A 119 2.39 12.25 21.69
C ALA A 119 1.41 12.89 20.70
N ASP A 120 1.59 12.66 19.40
CA ASP A 120 0.68 13.16 18.35
C ASP A 120 -0.65 12.41 18.42
N ARG A 121 -0.61 11.08 18.57
CA ARG A 121 -1.81 10.24 18.73
C ARG A 121 -2.66 10.68 19.91
N GLU A 122 -2.03 10.85 21.07
CA GLU A 122 -2.72 11.29 22.27
C GLU A 122 -3.28 12.72 22.12
N ALA A 123 -2.55 13.61 21.43
CA ALA A 123 -3.03 14.96 21.17
C ALA A 123 -4.29 14.97 20.32
N GLU A 124 -4.31 14.21 19.23
CA GLU A 124 -5.49 14.06 18.37
C GLU A 124 -6.65 13.39 19.10
N LEU A 125 -6.37 12.33 19.87
CA LEU A 125 -7.39 11.64 20.67
C LEU A 125 -8.09 12.59 21.65
N ARG A 126 -7.33 13.41 22.39
CA ARG A 126 -7.88 14.44 23.30
C ARG A 126 -8.78 15.43 22.58
N VAL A 127 -8.39 15.87 21.38
CA VAL A 127 -9.21 16.78 20.56
C VAL A 127 -10.51 16.09 20.16
N TYR A 128 -10.47 14.82 19.74
CA TYR A 128 -11.67 14.09 19.33
C TYR A 128 -12.62 13.77 20.48
N GLU A 129 -12.10 13.46 21.67
CA GLU A 129 -12.90 13.30 22.88
C GLU A 129 -13.63 14.60 23.26
N GLN A 130 -12.95 15.73 23.19
CA GLN A 130 -13.56 17.04 23.42
C GLN A 130 -14.66 17.35 22.41
N GLN A 131 -14.43 17.06 21.13
CA GLN A 131 -15.46 17.20 20.09
C GLN A 131 -16.66 16.28 20.32
N ALA A 132 -16.48 15.15 20.99
CA ALA A 132 -17.53 14.21 21.35
C ALA A 132 -18.21 14.53 22.69
N ALA A 133 -17.79 15.57 23.44
CA ALA A 133 -18.29 15.87 24.78
C ALA A 133 -19.82 16.07 24.83
N ASN A 134 -20.43 16.59 23.77
CA ASN A 134 -21.89 16.79 23.71
C ASN A 134 -22.68 15.53 23.31
N LYS A 135 -22.01 14.38 23.14
CA LYS A 135 -22.64 13.08 22.81
C LYS A 135 -22.86 12.24 24.08
N PRO A 136 -23.72 11.21 24.05
CA PRO A 136 -23.89 10.28 25.17
C PRO A 136 -22.58 9.59 25.57
N GLU A 137 -22.29 9.42 26.86
CA GLU A 137 -21.01 8.87 27.36
C GLU A 137 -20.63 7.53 26.74
N HIS A 138 -21.59 6.61 26.61
CA HIS A 138 -21.37 5.27 26.05
C HIS A 138 -21.04 5.24 24.53
N VAL A 139 -21.13 6.37 23.82
CA VAL A 139 -20.71 6.48 22.41
C VAL A 139 -19.44 7.32 22.22
N ARG A 140 -19.03 8.15 23.20
CA ARG A 140 -17.88 9.06 23.03
C ARG A 140 -16.59 8.34 22.67
N PRO A 141 -16.19 7.24 23.34
CA PRO A 141 -14.94 6.54 23.03
C PRO A 141 -14.92 6.02 21.59
N ARG A 142 -16.01 5.40 21.16
CA ARG A 142 -16.15 4.88 19.77
C ARG A 142 -16.07 5.97 18.72
N ILE A 143 -16.60 7.16 19.00
CA ILE A 143 -16.51 8.31 18.09
C ILE A 143 -15.06 8.80 18.00
N ALA A 144 -14.38 8.92 19.14
CA ALA A 144 -13.00 9.38 19.18
C ALA A 144 -12.06 8.39 18.49
N GLU A 145 -12.21 7.09 18.75
CA GLU A 145 -11.47 6.01 18.07
C GLU A 145 -11.71 6.02 16.54
N GLY A 146 -12.96 6.18 16.10
CA GLY A 146 -13.28 6.25 14.67
C GLY A 146 -12.63 7.45 13.98
N LYS A 147 -12.56 8.60 14.65
CA LYS A 147 -11.85 9.79 14.14
C LYS A 147 -10.35 9.61 14.14
N LEU A 148 -9.78 9.00 15.17
CA LEU A 148 -8.36 8.66 15.22
C LEU A 148 -7.99 7.72 14.07
N LYS A 149 -8.83 6.71 13.79
CA LYS A 149 -8.64 5.84 12.63
C LYS A 149 -8.65 6.60 11.31
N SER A 150 -9.62 7.49 11.10
CA SER A 150 -9.67 8.34 9.90
C SER A 150 -8.43 9.22 9.77
N TRP A 151 -7.97 9.82 10.88
CA TRP A 151 -6.75 10.61 10.89
C TRP A 151 -5.52 9.77 10.50
N LEU A 152 -5.41 8.53 11.00
CA LEU A 152 -4.35 7.60 10.58
C LEU A 152 -4.44 7.26 9.09
N GLU A 153 -5.65 7.08 8.54
CA GLU A 153 -5.86 6.91 7.10
C GLU A 153 -5.41 8.14 6.30
N ASP A 154 -5.47 9.34 6.87
CA ASP A 154 -5.04 10.59 6.22
C ASP A 154 -3.53 10.85 6.35
N VAL A 155 -2.88 10.46 7.45
CA VAL A 155 -1.45 10.80 7.68
C VAL A 155 -0.46 9.66 7.40
N VAL A 156 -0.91 8.40 7.38
CA VAL A 156 -0.07 7.22 7.16
C VAL A 156 -0.19 6.73 5.73
N LEU A 157 0.89 6.81 4.96
CA LEU A 157 0.94 6.47 3.54
C LEU A 157 0.41 5.06 3.26
N LEU A 158 0.83 4.06 4.03
CA LEU A 158 0.43 2.67 3.78
C LEU A 158 -1.08 2.41 3.96
N HIS A 159 -1.77 3.24 4.75
CA HIS A 159 -3.22 3.14 4.96
C HIS A 159 -4.04 3.82 3.86
N GLN A 160 -3.41 4.71 3.09
CA GLN A 160 -4.10 5.51 2.09
C GLN A 160 -4.54 4.67 0.90
N VAL A 161 -5.78 4.88 0.44
CA VAL A 161 -6.23 4.43 -0.87
C VAL A 161 -5.53 5.26 -1.94
N HIS A 162 -4.99 4.60 -2.96
CA HIS A 162 -4.27 5.30 -4.01
C HIS A 162 -5.16 6.34 -4.71
N VAL A 163 -4.70 7.60 -4.80
CA VAL A 163 -5.42 8.75 -5.42
C VAL A 163 -6.09 8.43 -6.77
N ASN A 164 -5.44 7.67 -7.63
CA ASN A 164 -6.05 7.08 -8.84
C ASN A 164 -6.82 5.79 -8.51
N ALA A 165 -7.91 5.90 -7.74
CA ALA A 165 -8.67 4.74 -7.26
C ALA A 165 -9.18 3.84 -8.40
N ASP A 166 -9.61 4.42 -9.53
CA ASP A 166 -10.08 3.65 -10.69
C ASP A 166 -8.97 2.79 -11.31
N LYS A 167 -7.73 3.32 -11.40
CA LYS A 167 -6.57 2.59 -11.94
C LYS A 167 -6.21 1.39 -11.07
N TYR A 168 -6.37 1.52 -9.76
CA TYR A 168 -5.94 0.53 -8.78
C TYR A 168 -7.09 -0.19 -8.08
N ALA A 169 -8.32 -0.08 -8.60
CA ALA A 169 -9.52 -0.69 -8.03
C ALA A 169 -9.70 -0.39 -6.53
N GLY A 170 -9.43 0.85 -6.11
CA GLY A 170 -9.59 1.31 -4.72
C GLY A 170 -8.60 0.71 -3.72
N LYS A 171 -7.51 0.08 -4.19
CA LYS A 171 -6.49 -0.49 -3.31
C LYS A 171 -5.71 0.57 -2.53
N THR A 172 -5.33 0.18 -1.33
CA THR A 172 -4.39 0.91 -0.49
C THR A 172 -2.95 0.81 -1.01
N ILE A 173 -2.09 1.73 -0.58
CA ILE A 173 -0.66 1.68 -0.90
C ILE A 173 -0.02 0.40 -0.36
N GLU A 174 -0.43 -0.08 0.83
CA GLU A 174 0.05 -1.35 1.38
C GLU A 174 -0.31 -2.55 0.49
N GLU A 175 -1.55 -2.62 0.00
CA GLU A 175 -1.98 -3.69 -0.89
C GLU A 175 -1.17 -3.68 -2.20
N LEU A 176 -0.94 -2.51 -2.78
CA LEU A 176 -0.11 -2.36 -3.98
C LEU A 176 1.36 -2.78 -3.73
N ARG A 177 1.93 -2.38 -2.59
CA ARG A 177 3.28 -2.77 -2.17
C ARG A 177 3.41 -4.28 -1.96
N ALA A 178 2.41 -4.89 -1.31
CA ALA A 178 2.38 -6.33 -1.05
C ALA A 178 2.21 -7.14 -2.33
N GLU A 179 1.38 -6.68 -3.27
CA GLU A 179 1.24 -7.28 -4.60
C GLU A 179 2.56 -7.23 -5.38
N LEU A 180 3.25 -6.09 -5.36
CA LEU A 180 4.57 -5.97 -5.99
C LEU A 180 5.61 -6.87 -5.30
N SER A 181 5.58 -6.97 -3.98
CA SER A 181 6.44 -7.88 -3.22
C SER A 181 6.19 -9.35 -3.60
N ALA A 182 4.93 -9.75 -3.72
CA ALA A 182 4.56 -11.11 -4.13
C ALA A 182 4.98 -11.41 -5.58
N LYS A 183 4.84 -10.43 -6.48
CA LYS A 183 5.23 -10.55 -7.88
C LYS A 183 6.74 -10.63 -8.08
N THR A 184 7.51 -9.84 -7.32
CA THR A 184 8.98 -9.81 -7.40
C THR A 184 9.63 -10.93 -6.58
N GLY A 185 8.94 -11.43 -5.55
CA GLY A 185 9.52 -12.37 -4.58
C GLY A 185 10.50 -11.70 -3.59
N GLU A 186 10.52 -10.38 -3.56
CA GLU A 186 11.41 -9.56 -2.73
C GLU A 186 10.63 -8.72 -1.71
N ASN A 187 11.32 -8.30 -0.67
CA ASN A 187 10.79 -7.36 0.31
C ASN A 187 10.80 -5.96 -0.29
N VAL A 188 9.63 -5.43 -0.67
CA VAL A 188 9.50 -4.05 -1.13
C VAL A 188 9.20 -3.13 0.04
N VAL A 189 10.04 -2.14 0.29
CA VAL A 189 9.89 -1.22 1.42
C VAL A 189 9.84 0.22 0.91
N ILE A 190 8.79 0.96 1.21
CA ILE A 190 8.83 2.42 1.04
C ILE A 190 9.66 2.95 2.20
N ARG A 191 10.88 3.41 1.96
CA ARG A 191 11.81 3.77 3.05
C ARG A 191 11.49 5.12 3.65
N ARG A 192 11.24 6.10 2.80
CA ARG A 192 10.98 7.50 3.17
C ARG A 192 10.53 8.28 1.95
N PHE A 193 9.90 9.42 2.21
CA PHE A 193 9.61 10.42 1.19
C PHE A 193 9.89 11.82 1.73
N THR A 194 9.97 12.78 0.82
CA THR A 194 9.92 14.20 1.17
C THR A 194 9.05 14.92 0.16
N ARG A 195 8.27 15.89 0.64
CA ARG A 195 7.33 16.68 -0.15
C ARG A 195 7.63 18.15 0.08
N PHE A 196 7.85 18.88 -1.01
CA PHE A 196 7.98 20.33 -1.02
C PHE A 196 6.73 20.94 -1.66
N GLN A 197 6.25 22.02 -1.06
CA GLN A 197 5.21 22.85 -1.64
C GLN A 197 5.59 24.32 -1.47
N VAL A 198 5.54 25.08 -2.55
CA VAL A 198 5.87 26.51 -2.54
C VAL A 198 4.89 27.25 -1.62
N GLY A 199 5.43 27.89 -0.57
CA GLY A 199 4.66 28.71 0.36
C GLY A 199 3.80 27.94 1.37
N ALA A 200 4.11 26.66 1.60
CA ALA A 200 3.51 25.84 2.66
C ALA A 200 4.11 26.15 4.04
#